data_AF-S9VNW2-F1
#
_entry.id   AF-S9VNW2-F1
#
_cell.length_a   1.000
_cell.length_b   1.000
_cell.length_c   1.000
_cell.angle_alpha   90.00
_cell.angle_beta   90.00
_cell.angle_gamma   90.00
#
_symmetry.space_group_name_H-M   'P 1'
#
loop_
_entity.id
_entity.type
_entity.pdbx_description
1 polymer ?
#
loop_
_entity_poly.entity_id
_entity_poly.type
_entity_poly.pdbx_seq_one_letter_code
_entity_poly.pdbx_strand_id
1 'polypeptide(L)'
;MEDALVLFASLMTQKGGGGVEAFRKTAYGYNVRHNYGMEGKKTSYSSASCGTLLGLPPMIDRSDCHGCPFRFRDEGAFRALLQREQPNPLGQSFPAVRPTPADIEDIIQDCKGQHFTRACYKHFMATHPTAKRDSLFRSPYEYYCCSTEVAQTPEGGGGNTPGDKRPSGAMAPTLNEDNVRLRTS
;
A
#
# COMPACT_ATOMS: atom_id res chain seq x y z
N MET A 1 -11.43 13.25 4.03
CA MET A 1 -12.67 12.67 3.47
C MET A 1 -12.98 13.27 2.12
N GLU A 2 -13.07 14.60 2.01
CA GLU A 2 -13.37 15.28 0.74
C GLU A 2 -12.41 14.86 -0.38
N ASP A 3 -11.11 14.80 -0.12
CA ASP A 3 -10.12 14.30 -1.09
C ASP A 3 -10.38 12.86 -1.55
N ALA A 4 -10.88 12.00 -0.66
CA ALA A 4 -11.24 10.63 -1.02
C ALA A 4 -12.48 10.59 -1.94
N LEU A 5 -13.47 11.46 -1.71
CA LEU A 5 -14.62 11.60 -2.60
C LEU A 5 -14.19 12.09 -3.99
N VAL A 6 -13.28 13.08 -4.03
CA VAL A 6 -12.71 13.57 -5.30
C VAL A 6 -11.97 12.44 -6.02
N LEU A 7 -11.09 11.73 -5.32
CA LEU A 7 -10.32 10.61 -5.88
C LEU A 7 -11.21 9.51 -6.43
N PHE A 8 -12.20 9.03 -5.67
CA PHE A 8 -13.06 7.95 -6.16
C PHE A 8 -14.01 8.42 -7.26
N ALA A 9 -14.45 9.67 -7.24
CA ALA A 9 -15.26 10.22 -8.32
C ALA A 9 -14.48 10.32 -9.64
N SER A 10 -13.18 10.68 -9.59
CA SER A 10 -12.34 10.75 -10.79
C SER A 10 -12.00 9.36 -11.34
N LEU A 11 -11.81 8.35 -10.47
CA LEU A 11 -11.49 6.99 -10.89
C LEU A 11 -12.72 6.19 -11.34
N MET A 12 -13.87 6.36 -10.69
CA MET A 12 -15.09 5.58 -10.96
C MET A 12 -16.00 6.27 -11.97
N THR A 13 -15.50 6.66 -13.13
CA THR A 13 -16.25 7.47 -14.12
C THR A 13 -17.57 6.86 -14.58
N GLN A 14 -17.62 5.53 -14.78
CA GLN A 14 -18.84 4.85 -15.25
C GLN A 14 -19.91 4.69 -14.17
N LYS A 15 -19.53 4.32 -12.94
CA LYS A 15 -20.47 4.04 -11.83
C LYS A 15 -20.65 5.22 -10.87
N GLY A 16 -19.81 6.24 -10.99
CA GLY A 16 -19.74 7.40 -10.11
C GLY A 16 -20.52 8.61 -10.60
N GLY A 17 -21.24 8.51 -11.72
CA GLY A 17 -22.14 9.56 -12.19
C GLY A 17 -21.43 10.81 -12.76
N GLY A 18 -20.16 10.70 -13.14
CA GLY A 18 -19.45 11.72 -13.92
C GLY A 18 -18.95 12.95 -13.17
N GLY A 19 -19.15 13.05 -11.85
CA GLY A 19 -18.65 14.17 -11.05
C GLY A 19 -18.71 13.93 -9.55
N VAL A 20 -17.99 14.74 -8.77
CA VAL A 20 -17.85 14.56 -7.30
C VAL A 20 -19.20 14.58 -6.59
N GLU A 21 -20.07 15.54 -6.93
CA GLU A 21 -21.39 15.67 -6.31
C GLU A 21 -22.36 14.56 -6.74
N ALA A 22 -22.21 14.02 -7.94
CA ALA A 22 -22.98 12.85 -8.37
C ALA A 22 -22.48 11.60 -7.62
N PHE A 23 -21.17 11.39 -7.54
CA PHE A 23 -20.55 10.28 -6.82
C PHE A 23 -20.97 10.26 -5.35
N ARG A 24 -20.97 11.42 -4.69
CA ARG A 24 -21.40 11.58 -3.28
C ARG A 24 -22.80 10.99 -3.06
N LYS A 25 -23.72 11.13 -4.02
CA LYS A 25 -25.11 10.64 -3.90
C LYS A 25 -25.25 9.14 -4.19
N THR A 26 -24.23 8.49 -4.75
CA THR A 26 -24.25 7.05 -5.00
C THR A 26 -24.06 6.22 -3.72
N ALA A 27 -24.37 4.92 -3.79
CA ALA A 27 -24.04 3.97 -2.72
C ALA A 27 -22.53 3.90 -2.42
N TYR A 28 -21.67 4.13 -3.43
CA TYR A 28 -20.22 4.18 -3.25
C TYR A 28 -19.78 5.41 -2.44
N GLY A 29 -20.38 6.57 -2.73
CA GLY A 29 -20.16 7.80 -1.96
C GLY A 29 -20.60 7.65 -0.51
N TYR A 30 -21.73 6.98 -0.26
CA TYR A 30 -22.16 6.62 1.09
C TYR A 30 -21.12 5.78 1.83
N ASN A 31 -20.58 4.73 1.20
CA ASN A 31 -19.57 3.86 1.81
C ASN A 31 -18.29 4.62 2.19
N VAL A 32 -17.83 5.55 1.34
CA VAL A 32 -16.69 6.42 1.68
C VAL A 32 -17.00 7.22 2.94
N ARG A 33 -18.14 7.92 2.99
CA ARG A 33 -18.54 8.71 4.16
C ARG A 33 -18.72 7.84 5.42
N HIS A 34 -19.27 6.64 5.28
CA HIS A 34 -19.40 5.67 6.37
C HIS A 34 -18.05 5.26 6.94
N ASN A 35 -17.06 4.96 6.09
CA ASN A 35 -15.71 4.61 6.55
C ASN A 35 -15.04 5.73 7.36
N TYR A 36 -15.33 6.99 7.03
CA TYR A 36 -14.90 8.17 7.79
C TYR A 36 -15.79 8.52 8.99
N GLY A 37 -16.80 7.70 9.31
CA GLY A 37 -17.70 7.93 10.44
C GLY A 37 -18.70 9.07 10.25
N MET A 38 -18.97 9.49 9.01
CA MET A 38 -19.94 10.55 8.69
C MET A 38 -21.37 10.03 8.49
N GLU A 39 -21.56 8.70 8.51
CA GLU A 39 -22.83 8.01 8.31
C GLU A 39 -23.03 6.91 9.36
N GLY A 40 -24.26 6.42 9.51
CA GLY A 40 -24.57 5.26 10.36
C GLY A 40 -24.16 5.45 11.83
N LYS A 41 -23.42 4.47 12.39
CA LYS A 41 -22.95 4.47 13.79
C LYS A 41 -21.89 5.53 14.10
N LYS A 42 -21.46 6.32 13.11
CA LYS A 42 -20.44 7.37 13.23
C LYS A 42 -19.10 6.87 13.78
N THR A 43 -18.75 5.62 13.45
CA THR A 43 -17.46 5.04 13.82
C THR A 43 -16.42 5.36 12.75
N SER A 44 -15.31 5.95 13.15
CA SER A 44 -14.15 6.14 12.27
C SER A 44 -13.36 4.84 12.21
N TYR A 45 -13.32 4.19 11.04
CA TYR A 45 -12.63 2.92 10.87
C TYR A 45 -11.13 3.14 10.65
N SER A 46 -10.29 2.44 11.42
CA SER A 46 -8.85 2.43 11.20
C SER A 46 -8.48 1.64 9.94
N SER A 47 -7.30 1.91 9.38
CA SER A 47 -6.75 1.12 8.27
C SER A 47 -6.59 -0.35 8.68
N ALA A 48 -6.70 -1.24 7.69
CA ALA A 48 -6.62 -2.67 7.93
C ALA A 48 -5.22 -3.10 8.44
N SER A 49 -5.20 -4.02 9.41
CA SER A 49 -3.95 -4.65 9.84
C SER A 49 -3.51 -5.76 8.88
N CYS A 50 -2.24 -6.16 8.93
CA CYS A 50 -1.74 -7.33 8.23
C CYS A 50 -2.55 -8.59 8.59
N GLY A 51 -2.91 -8.74 9.87
CA GLY A 51 -3.75 -9.86 10.33
C GLY A 51 -5.15 -9.84 9.70
N THR A 52 -5.79 -8.66 9.65
CA THR A 52 -7.08 -8.47 8.98
C THR A 52 -7.00 -8.83 7.50
N LEU A 53 -5.96 -8.36 6.79
CA LEU A 53 -5.77 -8.63 5.35
C LEU A 53 -5.48 -10.10 5.06
N LEU A 54 -4.72 -10.78 5.93
CA LEU A 54 -4.44 -12.21 5.80
C LEU A 54 -5.67 -13.08 6.09
N GLY A 55 -6.57 -12.59 6.95
CA GLY A 55 -7.84 -13.24 7.27
C GLY A 55 -8.92 -13.08 6.19
N LEU A 56 -8.74 -12.18 5.21
CA LEU A 56 -9.65 -12.09 4.07
C LEU A 56 -9.61 -13.38 3.25
N PRO A 57 -10.73 -13.77 2.63
CA PRO A 57 -10.76 -14.91 1.72
C PRO A 57 -9.72 -14.70 0.61
N PRO A 58 -8.99 -15.75 0.22
CA PRO A 58 -7.98 -15.64 -0.84
C PRO A 58 -8.66 -15.19 -2.14
N MET A 59 -8.05 -14.28 -2.89
CA MET A 59 -8.60 -13.73 -4.14
C MET A 59 -9.12 -14.83 -5.07
N ILE A 60 -10.44 -14.95 -5.23
CA ILE A 60 -11.05 -16.06 -5.99
C ILE A 60 -11.19 -15.69 -7.45
N ASP A 61 -11.57 -14.44 -7.72
CA ASP A 61 -11.75 -13.91 -9.06
C ASP A 61 -10.49 -13.18 -9.55
N ARG A 62 -10.27 -13.20 -10.87
CA ARG A 62 -9.23 -12.41 -11.55
C ARG A 62 -9.46 -10.90 -11.40
N SER A 63 -10.68 -10.49 -11.02
CA SER A 63 -11.02 -9.10 -10.75
C SER A 63 -10.72 -8.64 -9.32
N ASP A 64 -10.45 -9.57 -8.39
CA ASP A 64 -10.07 -9.26 -7.01
C ASP A 64 -8.59 -8.89 -6.92
N CYS A 65 -8.29 -7.83 -6.18
CA CYS A 65 -6.92 -7.35 -5.95
C CYS A 65 -6.60 -7.12 -4.46
N HIS A 66 -7.40 -7.68 -3.55
CA HIS A 66 -7.22 -7.52 -2.10
C HIS A 66 -6.28 -8.57 -1.47
N GLY A 67 -5.86 -8.30 -0.23
CA GLY A 67 -5.10 -9.24 0.58
C GLY A 67 -3.60 -8.92 0.65
N CYS A 68 -2.79 -9.94 0.89
CA CYS A 68 -1.34 -9.80 1.04
C CYS A 68 -0.61 -10.29 -0.23
N PRO A 69 0.22 -9.46 -0.90
CA PRO A 69 0.92 -9.87 -2.11
C PRO A 69 1.94 -10.99 -1.87
N PHE A 70 2.47 -11.10 -0.65
CA PHE A 70 3.39 -12.17 -0.23
C PHE A 70 2.68 -13.53 -0.06
N ARG A 71 1.34 -13.57 -0.08
CA ARG A 71 0.55 -14.80 -0.16
C ARG A 71 0.22 -15.10 -1.63
N PHE A 72 1.26 -15.40 -2.41
CA PHE A 72 1.14 -15.61 -3.85
C PHE A 72 0.49 -16.96 -4.20
N ARG A 73 -0.08 -17.04 -5.41
CA ARG A 73 -0.57 -18.29 -6.02
C ARG A 73 0.41 -18.86 -7.04
N ASP A 74 1.08 -17.98 -7.79
CA ASP A 74 2.05 -18.30 -8.82
C ASP A 74 3.41 -17.72 -8.41
N GLU A 75 4.38 -18.60 -8.15
CA GLU A 75 5.72 -18.23 -7.73
C GLU A 75 6.52 -17.54 -8.84
N GLY A 76 6.31 -17.95 -10.10
CA GLY A 76 6.97 -17.35 -11.26
C GLY A 76 6.50 -15.92 -11.50
N ALA A 77 5.19 -15.69 -11.43
CA ALA A 77 4.61 -14.35 -11.52
C ALA A 77 5.05 -13.46 -10.34
N PHE A 78 5.14 -14.02 -9.13
CA PHE A 78 5.62 -13.29 -7.96
C PHE A 78 7.11 -12.93 -8.06
N ARG A 79 7.96 -13.85 -8.55
CA ARG A 79 9.38 -13.55 -8.87
C ARG A 79 9.49 -12.42 -9.87
N ALA A 80 8.76 -12.50 -10.97
CA ALA A 80 8.77 -11.46 -12.00
C ALA A 80 8.35 -10.10 -11.42
N LEU A 81 7.39 -10.07 -10.48
CA LEU A 81 6.98 -8.86 -9.79
C LEU A 81 8.11 -8.28 -8.92
N LEU A 82 8.82 -9.11 -8.16
CA LEU A 82 9.95 -8.69 -7.30
C LEU A 82 11.16 -8.20 -8.10
N GLN A 83 11.35 -8.69 -9.32
CA GLN A 83 12.46 -8.28 -10.20
C GLN A 83 12.26 -6.89 -10.84
N ARG A 84 11.04 -6.33 -10.76
CA ARG A 84 10.74 -5.02 -11.35
C ARG A 84 11.44 -3.93 -10.56
N GLU A 85 12.12 -3.04 -11.29
CA GLU A 85 12.71 -1.83 -10.73
C GLU A 85 11.61 -0.92 -10.18
N GLN A 86 11.87 -0.35 -9.00
CA GLN A 86 11.00 0.60 -8.33
C GLN A 86 11.71 1.96 -8.18
N PRO A 87 10.96 3.07 -8.20
CA PRO A 87 11.52 4.38 -7.90
C PRO A 87 12.22 4.36 -6.54
N ASN A 88 13.37 5.02 -6.46
CA ASN A 88 14.08 5.14 -5.20
C ASN A 88 13.26 6.03 -4.23
N PRO A 89 13.06 5.62 -2.96
CA PRO A 89 12.35 6.43 -1.99
C PRO A 89 13.04 7.80 -1.74
N LEU A 90 14.35 7.92 -1.97
CA LEU A 90 15.09 9.17 -1.83
C LEU A 90 14.90 10.14 -3.02
N GLY A 91 14.18 9.74 -4.06
CA GLY A 91 13.85 10.55 -5.22
C GLY A 91 14.54 10.11 -6.52
N GLN A 92 14.18 10.78 -7.62
CA GLN A 92 14.58 10.41 -8.99
C GLN A 92 16.09 10.58 -9.27
N SER A 93 16.81 11.34 -8.44
CA SER A 93 18.25 11.51 -8.55
C SER A 93 19.04 10.27 -8.14
N PHE A 94 18.41 9.32 -7.44
CA PHE A 94 19.01 8.07 -7.02
C PHE A 94 18.63 6.93 -7.97
N PRO A 95 19.52 5.93 -8.15
CA PRO A 95 19.22 4.78 -9.00
C PRO A 95 17.99 4.04 -8.50
N ALA A 96 17.23 3.49 -9.45
CA ALA A 96 16.08 2.64 -9.14
C ALA A 96 16.49 1.47 -8.24
N VAL A 97 15.59 1.07 -7.36
CA VAL A 97 15.83 0.03 -6.36
C VAL A 97 15.12 -1.25 -6.76
N ARG A 98 15.74 -2.38 -6.46
CA ARG A 98 15.12 -3.70 -6.52
C ARG A 98 15.85 -4.66 -5.57
N PRO A 99 15.16 -5.68 -5.04
CA PRO A 99 15.82 -6.76 -4.32
C PRO A 99 16.86 -7.48 -5.20
N THR A 100 17.96 -7.92 -4.59
CA THR A 100 18.95 -8.76 -5.29
C THR A 100 18.39 -10.18 -5.53
N PRO A 101 18.99 -10.98 -6.43
CA PRO A 101 18.55 -12.37 -6.62
C PRO A 101 18.57 -13.20 -5.32
N ALA A 102 19.53 -12.95 -4.43
CA ALA A 102 19.58 -13.61 -3.12
C ALA A 102 18.43 -13.17 -2.22
N ASP A 103 18.14 -11.86 -2.17
CA ASP A 103 17.00 -11.33 -1.40
C ASP A 103 15.66 -11.92 -1.88
N ILE A 104 15.50 -12.09 -3.20
CA ILE A 104 14.29 -12.66 -3.80
C ILE A 104 14.07 -14.10 -3.32
N GLU A 105 15.11 -14.93 -3.32
CA GLU A 105 14.99 -16.31 -2.84
C GLU A 105 14.67 -16.36 -1.35
N ASP A 106 15.29 -15.49 -0.54
CA ASP A 106 14.99 -15.34 0.88
C ASP A 106 13.55 -14.90 1.16
N ILE A 107 13.03 -13.96 0.36
CA ILE A 107 11.63 -13.50 0.43
C ILE A 107 10.69 -14.65 0.09
N ILE A 108 10.99 -15.41 -0.97
CA ILE A 108 10.15 -16.55 -1.40
C ILE A 108 10.17 -17.65 -0.37
N GLN A 109 11.32 -17.95 0.23
CA GLN A 109 11.43 -18.95 1.28
C GLN A 109 10.58 -18.56 2.50
N ASP A 110 10.57 -17.28 2.88
CA ASP A 110 9.71 -16.78 3.94
C ASP A 110 8.22 -16.88 3.58
N CYS A 111 7.84 -16.58 2.34
CA CYS A 111 6.47 -16.75 1.86
C CYS A 111 6.01 -18.22 1.89
N LYS A 112 6.88 -19.16 1.47
CA LYS A 112 6.62 -20.61 1.53
C LYS A 112 6.46 -21.10 2.97
N GLY A 113 7.25 -20.56 3.89
CA GLY A 113 7.11 -20.78 5.34
C GLY A 113 5.93 -20.04 5.98
N GLN A 114 5.07 -19.38 5.20
CA GLN A 114 3.94 -18.56 5.67
C GLN A 114 4.35 -17.40 6.60
N HIS A 115 5.60 -16.96 6.54
CA HIS A 115 6.14 -15.81 7.27
C HIS A 115 5.96 -14.52 6.46
N PHE A 116 4.72 -14.22 6.05
CA PHE A 116 4.42 -13.13 5.09
C PHE A 116 4.85 -11.74 5.56
N THR A 117 4.73 -11.44 6.86
CA THR A 117 5.18 -10.16 7.42
C THR A 117 6.71 -10.04 7.43
N ARG A 118 7.43 -11.15 7.60
CA ARG A 118 8.89 -11.21 7.48
C ARG A 118 9.34 -11.03 6.04
N ALA A 119 8.66 -11.67 5.09
CA ALA A 119 8.90 -11.48 3.67
C ALA A 119 8.69 -10.01 3.24
N CYS A 120 7.60 -9.38 3.71
CA CYS A 120 7.33 -7.95 3.49
C CYS A 120 8.42 -7.05 4.08
N TYR A 121 8.88 -7.37 5.29
CA TYR A 121 9.98 -6.65 5.94
C TYR A 121 11.30 -6.78 5.15
N LYS A 122 11.68 -7.98 4.69
CA LYS A 122 12.88 -8.18 3.87
C LYS A 122 12.81 -7.39 2.57
N HIS A 123 11.65 -7.40 1.89
CA HIS A 123 11.43 -6.58 0.71
C HIS A 123 11.63 -5.09 1.00
N PHE A 124 11.09 -4.59 2.12
CA PHE A 124 11.26 -3.19 2.51
C PHE A 124 12.74 -2.85 2.71
N MET A 125 13.50 -3.66 3.46
CA MET A 125 14.93 -3.44 3.69
C MET A 125 15.74 -3.47 2.39
N ALA A 126 15.42 -4.38 1.46
CA ALA A 126 16.08 -4.45 0.17
C ALA A 126 15.75 -3.26 -0.77
N THR A 127 14.62 -2.60 -0.56
CA THR A 127 14.18 -1.43 -1.35
C THR A 127 14.40 -0.08 -0.66
N HIS A 128 14.82 -0.09 0.60
CA HIS A 128 15.14 1.10 1.38
C HIS A 128 16.52 0.95 2.03
N PRO A 129 17.63 1.09 1.26
CA PRO A 129 18.98 0.79 1.74
C PRO A 129 19.43 1.62 2.96
N THR A 130 18.85 2.80 3.17
CA THR A 130 19.15 3.70 4.29
C THR A 130 18.27 3.43 5.52
N ALA A 131 17.23 2.59 5.39
CA ALA A 131 16.32 2.30 6.49
C ALA A 131 16.98 1.40 7.53
N LYS A 132 16.74 1.74 8.80
CA LYS A 132 17.14 0.91 9.95
C LYS A 132 15.90 0.61 10.78
N ARG A 133 15.54 -0.66 10.88
CA ARG A 133 14.34 -1.09 11.60
C ARG A 133 14.54 -2.52 12.06
N ASP A 134 14.19 -2.84 13.31
CA ASP A 134 14.34 -4.19 13.86
C ASP A 134 13.00 -4.91 14.10
N SER A 135 11.88 -4.24 13.80
CA SER A 135 10.53 -4.74 14.05
C SER A 135 9.75 -5.00 12.76
N LEU A 136 8.97 -6.08 12.72
CA LEU A 136 8.07 -6.39 11.61
C LEU A 136 6.91 -5.39 11.50
N PHE A 137 6.32 -5.27 10.30
CA PHE A 137 5.15 -4.42 10.06
C PHE A 137 3.85 -5.09 10.48
N ARG A 138 2.97 -4.34 11.13
CA ARG A 138 1.64 -4.80 11.57
C ARG A 138 0.50 -4.30 10.70
N SER A 139 0.75 -3.33 9.82
CA SER A 139 -0.20 -2.86 8.81
C SER A 139 0.52 -2.28 7.59
N PRO A 140 -0.14 -2.22 6.41
CA PRO A 140 0.40 -1.48 5.26
C PRO A 140 0.58 0.01 5.55
N TYR A 141 -0.23 0.58 6.45
CA TYR A 141 -0.08 1.98 6.86
C TYR A 141 1.25 2.22 7.57
N GLU A 142 1.67 1.29 8.44
CA GLU A 142 2.98 1.37 9.10
C GLU A 142 4.14 1.29 8.11
N TYR A 143 4.03 0.41 7.09
CA TYR A 143 5.01 0.34 5.99
C TYR A 143 5.12 1.68 5.27
N TYR A 144 3.98 2.29 4.93
CA TYR A 144 3.93 3.58 4.25
C TYR A 144 4.57 4.70 5.09
N CYS A 145 4.21 4.82 6.37
CA CYS A 145 4.81 5.81 7.26
C CYS A 145 6.34 5.69 7.28
N CYS A 146 6.87 4.50 7.52
CA CYS A 146 8.32 4.28 7.52
C CYS A 146 8.98 4.59 6.17
N SER A 147 8.34 4.25 5.05
CA SER A 147 8.85 4.59 3.71
C SER A 147 8.95 6.10 3.52
N THR A 148 7.92 6.84 3.92
CA THR A 148 7.88 8.30 3.81
C THR A 148 8.87 8.99 4.74
N GLU A 149 9.08 8.46 5.95
CA GLU A 149 10.09 8.97 6.88
C GLU A 149 11.49 8.82 6.28
N VAL A 150 11.82 7.65 5.71
CA VAL A 150 13.10 7.40 5.04
C VAL A 150 13.32 8.35 3.85
N ALA A 151 12.28 8.64 3.08
CA ALA A 151 12.35 9.61 1.98
C ALA A 151 12.67 11.04 2.45
N GLN A 152 12.24 11.41 3.67
CA GLN A 152 12.43 12.74 4.24
C GLN A 152 13.76 12.90 4.99
N THR A 153 14.33 11.81 5.51
CA THR A 153 15.62 11.81 6.22
C THR A 153 16.66 10.99 5.47
N PRO A 154 17.38 11.58 4.49
CA PRO A 154 18.40 10.88 3.71
C PRO A 154 19.64 10.48 4.53
N GLU A 155 19.84 11.07 5.72
CA GLU A 155 20.99 10.82 6.61
C GLU A 155 20.49 10.23 7.94
N GLY A 156 21.01 9.07 8.34
CA GLY A 156 20.51 8.24 9.44
C GLY A 156 20.29 8.97 10.77
N GLY A 157 19.02 9.23 11.10
CA GLY A 157 18.56 9.65 12.41
C GLY A 157 18.18 8.43 13.27
N GLY A 158 18.77 8.35 14.46
CA GLY A 158 18.70 7.20 15.36
C GLY A 158 17.28 6.79 15.76
N GLY A 159 17.16 5.49 16.04
CA GLY A 159 15.94 4.85 16.49
C GLY A 159 15.34 5.56 17.69
N ASN A 160 14.08 5.93 17.54
CA ASN A 160 13.15 6.03 18.64
C ASN A 160 11.79 5.59 18.12
N THR A 161 11.18 4.61 18.80
CA THR A 161 9.79 4.21 18.55
C THR A 161 8.89 5.43 18.54
N PRO A 162 8.12 5.72 17.48
CA PRO A 162 7.18 6.83 17.53
C PRO A 162 5.90 6.34 18.21
N GLY A 163 5.64 6.91 19.39
CA GLY A 163 4.28 7.10 19.85
C GLY A 163 3.50 7.90 18.81
N ASP A 164 2.23 7.54 18.66
CA ASP A 164 1.19 8.09 17.78
C ASP A 164 1.31 9.61 17.56
N LYS A 165 2.11 10.03 16.57
CA LYS A 165 2.10 11.39 16.03
C LYS A 165 1.66 11.31 14.58
N ARG A 166 0.36 11.53 14.39
CA ARG A 166 -0.26 11.74 13.07
C ARG A 166 0.48 12.87 12.33
N PRO A 167 1.03 12.64 11.13
CA PRO A 167 1.46 13.73 10.27
C PRO A 167 0.21 14.49 9.81
N SER A 168 0.10 15.74 10.25
CA SER A 168 -0.86 16.72 9.75
C SER A 168 -0.30 17.31 8.45
N GLY A 169 -0.54 16.62 7.34
CA GLY A 169 -0.22 17.12 6.01
C GLY A 169 -1.06 16.38 4.98
N ALA A 170 -1.88 17.12 4.23
CA ALA A 170 -2.65 16.58 3.12
C ALA A 170 -1.69 16.02 2.07
N MET A 171 -1.48 14.70 2.08
CA MET A 171 -0.83 14.00 0.98
C MET A 171 -1.93 13.58 0.02
N ALA A 172 -2.17 14.41 -1.00
CA ALA A 172 -2.77 13.90 -2.23
C ALA A 172 -1.76 12.90 -2.81
N PRO A 173 -2.05 11.59 -2.86
CA PRO A 173 -1.18 10.69 -3.57
C PRO A 173 -1.20 11.10 -5.04
N THR A 174 -0.05 11.55 -5.57
CA THR A 174 0.17 11.60 -7.01
C THR A 174 0.22 10.15 -7.49
N LEU A 175 -0.94 9.55 -7.69
CA LEU A 175 -1.07 8.31 -8.43
C LEU A 175 -0.75 8.70 -9.88
N ASN A 176 0.48 8.45 -10.32
CA ASN A 176 0.83 8.61 -11.74
C ASN A 176 -0.14 7.75 -12.55
N GLU A 177 -1.01 8.41 -13.32
CA GLU A 177 -2.08 7.81 -14.12
C GLU A 177 -1.56 6.69 -15.04
N ASP A 178 -0.27 6.74 -15.40
CA ASP A 178 0.44 5.75 -16.23
C ASP A 178 0.47 4.32 -15.67
N ASN A 179 0.19 4.13 -14.37
CA ASN A 179 0.14 2.79 -13.75
C ASN A 179 -1.25 2.17 -13.71
N VAL A 180 -2.30 2.90 -14.13
CA VAL A 180 -3.63 2.34 -14.30
C VAL A 180 -3.67 1.61 -15.63
N ARG A 181 -3.56 0.27 -15.61
CA ARG A 181 -3.83 -0.53 -16.81
C ARG A 181 -5.23 -0.21 -17.31
N LEU A 182 -5.32 0.51 -18.43
CA LEU A 182 -6.56 0.72 -19.15
C LEU A 182 -7.19 -0.64 -19.44
N ARG A 183 -8.43 -0.84 -18.98
CA ARG A 183 -9.23 -1.99 -19.39
C ARG A 183 -9.51 -1.83 -20.89
N THR A 184 -8.89 -2.66 -21.71
CA THR A 184 -9.33 -2.87 -23.08
C THR A 184 -10.60 -3.72 -23.02
N SER A 185 -11.67 -3.20 -23.63
CA SER A 185 -12.99 -3.83 -23.77
C SER A 185 -12.94 -5.19 -24.44
#